data_AF-A0A914LP48-F1
#
_entry.id   AF-A0A914LP48-F1
#
_cell.length_a   1.000
_cell.length_b   1.000
_cell.length_c   1.000
_cell.angle_alpha   90.00
_cell.angle_beta   90.00
_cell.angle_gamma   90.00
#
_symmetry.space_group_name_H-M   'P 1'
#
loop_
_entity.id
_entity.type
_entity.pdbx_description
1 polymer ?
#
loop_
_entity_poly.entity_id
_entity_poly.type
_entity_poly.pdbx_seq_one_letter_code
_entity_poly.pdbx_strand_id
1 'polypeptide(L)'
;MSFATQIPSHSPAQQQHQHQLMMEQMKLNNPSQNVGQSNSINSSNSVNVVDSVAKTISSIASSSQNLKALLPPVPPQCGPPTVSLALLLDFAIHQTAHELQVLYTLNLQKKAQDRTISVVQFAHSTRLVFVRLLAIVRWLKTNRKFEPLSSIRFLLDEQAARYVETADKLVEIARNELPNARLSVFHVPQAVDVLTLGTYPRLPQNIKAEFTRKI
;
A
#
# COMPACT_ATOMS: atom_id res chain seq x y z
N MET A 1 -6.54 41.79 -57.11
CA MET A 1 -7.40 41.24 -58.17
C MET A 1 -7.26 39.72 -58.08
N SER A 2 -8.03 39.04 -57.23
CA SER A 2 -9.45 38.66 -57.38
C SER A 2 -9.70 37.55 -58.40
N PHE A 3 -10.61 36.66 -57.98
CA PHE A 3 -11.27 35.51 -58.63
C PHE A 3 -10.62 34.14 -58.36
N ALA A 4 -11.21 33.27 -57.51
CA ALA A 4 -12.47 32.52 -57.66
C ALA A 4 -12.38 31.49 -58.82
N THR A 5 -12.89 30.27 -58.82
CA THR A 5 -13.64 29.38 -57.90
C THR A 5 -13.66 28.07 -58.68
N GLN A 6 -13.32 26.92 -58.08
CA GLN A 6 -13.68 25.62 -58.66
C GLN A 6 -14.02 24.61 -57.55
N ILE A 7 -15.31 24.30 -57.50
CA ILE A 7 -15.94 23.22 -56.74
C ILE A 7 -15.61 21.88 -57.44
N PRO A 8 -15.49 20.77 -56.71
CA PRO A 8 -16.10 19.54 -57.20
C PRO A 8 -17.04 18.90 -56.15
N SER A 9 -18.30 18.78 -56.57
CA SER A 9 -19.18 17.62 -56.44
C SER A 9 -19.09 16.75 -55.18
N HIS A 10 -20.12 16.93 -54.35
CA HIS A 10 -20.56 16.07 -53.26
C HIS A 10 -20.96 14.67 -53.79
N SER A 11 -20.32 13.61 -53.27
CA SER A 11 -20.70 12.22 -53.56
C SER A 11 -21.38 11.60 -52.32
N PRO A 12 -22.64 11.14 -52.40
CA PRO A 12 -23.46 10.75 -51.24
C PRO A 12 -23.05 9.44 -50.56
N ALA A 13 -22.06 8.70 -51.08
CA ALA A 13 -21.61 7.42 -50.52
C ALA A 13 -20.66 7.56 -49.32
N GLN A 14 -19.91 8.67 -49.19
CA GLN A 14 -18.96 8.85 -48.08
C GLN A 14 -19.63 9.32 -46.78
N GLN A 15 -20.80 9.95 -46.86
CA GLN A 15 -21.49 10.48 -45.69
C GLN A 15 -22.26 9.40 -44.90
N GLN A 16 -22.69 8.33 -45.58
CA GLN A 16 -23.31 7.19 -44.89
C GLN A 16 -22.28 6.33 -44.15
N HIS A 17 -21.06 6.18 -44.69
CA HIS A 17 -20.03 5.40 -44.02
C HIS A 17 -19.50 6.08 -42.75
N GLN A 18 -19.43 7.41 -42.72
CA GLN A 18 -19.13 8.16 -41.50
C GLN A 18 -20.26 8.10 -40.46
N HIS A 19 -21.53 8.16 -40.88
CA HIS A 19 -22.65 8.01 -39.95
C HIS A 19 -22.72 6.59 -39.36
N GLN A 20 -22.38 5.56 -40.15
CA GLN A 20 -22.32 4.17 -39.71
C GLN A 20 -21.22 3.96 -38.65
N LEU A 21 -20.03 4.53 -38.85
CA LEU A 21 -18.92 4.45 -37.89
C LEU A 21 -19.19 5.27 -36.62
N MET A 22 -19.96 6.36 -36.72
CA MET A 22 -20.36 7.14 -35.55
C MET A 22 -21.47 6.44 -34.74
N MET A 23 -22.38 5.69 -35.39
CA MET A 23 -23.38 4.85 -34.70
C MET A 23 -22.77 3.58 -34.07
N GLU A 24 -21.70 3.02 -34.64
CA GLU A 24 -20.99 1.88 -34.06
C GLU A 24 -20.23 2.28 -32.78
N GLN A 25 -19.63 3.47 -32.75
CA GLN A 25 -18.93 3.99 -31.56
C GLN A 25 -19.87 4.39 -30.42
N MET A 26 -21.15 4.65 -30.71
CA MET A 26 -22.15 4.93 -29.66
C MET A 26 -22.70 3.65 -29.00
N LYS A 27 -22.33 2.47 -29.50
CA LYS A 27 -22.84 1.17 -29.03
C LYS A 27 -21.90 0.42 -28.07
N LEU A 28 -20.68 0.91 -27.85
CA LEU A 28 -19.68 0.23 -27.00
C LEU A 28 -19.42 0.89 -25.64
N ASN A 29 -20.22 1.88 -25.21
CA ASN A 29 -20.00 2.56 -23.95
C ASN A 29 -21.29 2.78 -23.13
N ASN A 30 -21.91 1.69 -22.66
CA ASN A 30 -22.66 1.69 -21.39
C ASN A 30 -23.01 0.26 -20.93
N PRO A 31 -22.51 -0.23 -19.78
CA PRO A 31 -23.03 -1.43 -19.15
C PRO A 31 -24.02 -1.00 -18.06
N SER A 32 -25.33 -1.12 -18.30
CA SER A 32 -26.30 -1.14 -17.20
C SER A 32 -27.66 -1.70 -17.58
N GLN A 33 -28.04 -2.73 -16.82
CA GLN A 33 -29.39 -3.08 -16.39
C GLN A 33 -30.28 -3.88 -17.35
N ASN A 34 -30.27 -5.19 -17.14
CA ASN A 34 -31.46 -6.01 -17.26
C ASN A 34 -31.88 -6.42 -15.84
N VAL A 35 -32.78 -5.63 -15.24
CA VAL A 35 -33.51 -5.98 -14.02
C VAL A 35 -34.98 -5.84 -14.36
N GLY A 36 -35.68 -6.96 -14.41
CA GLY A 36 -37.12 -7.01 -14.51
C GLY A 36 -37.60 -8.40 -14.13
N GLN A 37 -37.95 -8.59 -12.86
CA GLN A 37 -39.25 -9.18 -12.48
C GLN A 37 -39.43 -9.18 -10.96
N SER A 38 -40.44 -8.39 -10.55
CA SER A 38 -41.45 -8.66 -9.52
C SER A 38 -41.02 -9.31 -8.20
N ASN A 39 -41.22 -8.60 -7.08
CA ASN A 39 -42.20 -9.05 -6.08
C ASN A 39 -42.54 -7.94 -5.07
N SER A 40 -43.84 -7.80 -4.85
CA SER A 40 -44.50 -6.87 -3.93
C SER A 40 -43.97 -6.97 -2.51
N ILE A 41 -43.67 -5.81 -1.92
CA ILE A 41 -43.40 -5.67 -0.49
C ILE A 41 -44.75 -5.67 0.22
N ASN A 42 -45.05 -6.77 0.92
CA ASN A 42 -46.04 -6.78 1.98
C ASN A 42 -45.27 -6.66 3.31
N SER A 43 -45.69 -5.70 4.13
CA SER A 43 -45.22 -5.50 5.50
C SER A 43 -45.21 -6.80 6.28
N SER A 44 -44.11 -7.12 6.97
CA SER A 44 -44.08 -7.71 8.32
C SER A 44 -42.66 -8.14 8.73
N ASN A 45 -42.26 -7.65 9.90
CA ASN A 45 -41.42 -8.31 10.89
C ASN A 45 -39.88 -8.37 10.70
N SER A 46 -39.27 -7.81 11.74
CA SER A 46 -37.92 -8.02 12.24
C SER A 46 -37.54 -9.50 12.32
N VAL A 47 -36.22 -9.74 12.39
CA VAL A 47 -35.48 -11.02 12.43
C VAL A 47 -35.05 -11.47 11.04
N ASN A 48 -33.75 -11.25 10.70
CA ASN A 48 -32.92 -11.97 9.69
C ASN A 48 -31.75 -11.14 9.09
N VAL A 49 -31.25 -10.11 9.78
CA VAL A 49 -30.03 -9.40 9.32
C VAL A 49 -28.77 -10.26 9.48
N VAL A 50 -28.77 -11.20 10.43
CA VAL A 50 -27.62 -12.09 10.70
C VAL A 50 -27.44 -13.19 9.65
N ASP A 51 -28.52 -13.73 9.09
CA ASP A 51 -28.44 -14.85 8.13
C ASP A 51 -28.08 -14.41 6.71
N SER A 52 -28.55 -13.24 6.26
CA SER A 52 -28.13 -12.68 4.95
C SER A 52 -26.66 -12.27 4.94
N VAL A 53 -26.15 -11.74 6.05
CA VAL A 53 -24.73 -11.42 6.19
C VAL A 53 -23.91 -12.70 6.26
N ALA A 54 -24.36 -13.73 7.00
CA ALA A 54 -23.71 -15.03 7.04
C ALA A 54 -23.61 -15.69 5.65
N LYS A 55 -24.66 -15.63 4.82
CA LYS A 55 -24.66 -16.20 3.46
C LYS A 55 -23.67 -15.52 2.51
N THR A 56 -23.53 -14.20 2.60
CA THR A 56 -22.53 -13.44 1.82
C THR A 56 -21.12 -13.70 2.33
N ILE A 57 -20.92 -13.86 3.63
CA ILE A 57 -19.60 -14.18 4.23
C ILE A 57 -19.15 -15.60 3.87
N SER A 58 -20.05 -16.58 3.81
CA SER A 58 -19.73 -17.95 3.39
C SER A 58 -19.27 -18.02 1.94
N SER A 59 -19.83 -17.19 1.05
CA SER A 59 -19.37 -17.03 -0.33
C SER A 59 -17.94 -16.47 -0.41
N ILE A 60 -17.60 -15.50 0.46
CA ILE A 60 -16.25 -14.94 0.57
C ILE A 60 -15.26 -15.97 1.14
N ALA A 61 -15.67 -16.78 2.12
CA ALA A 61 -14.81 -17.80 2.73
C ALA A 61 -14.34 -18.88 1.74
N SER A 62 -15.18 -19.24 0.76
CA SER A 62 -14.82 -20.16 -0.33
C SER A 62 -13.80 -19.55 -1.30
N SER A 63 -13.85 -18.23 -1.53
CA SER A 63 -12.83 -17.50 -2.32
C SER A 63 -11.53 -17.26 -1.53
N SER A 64 -11.58 -17.19 -0.19
CA SER A 64 -10.41 -16.99 0.66
C SER A 64 -9.41 -18.15 0.62
N GLN A 65 -9.86 -19.39 0.40
CA GLN A 65 -8.95 -20.53 0.28
C GLN A 65 -8.07 -20.45 -0.98
N ASN A 66 -8.57 -19.82 -2.06
CA ASN A 66 -7.83 -19.63 -3.30
C ASN A 66 -6.79 -18.51 -3.19
N LEU A 67 -7.08 -17.44 -2.43
CA LEU A 67 -6.14 -16.34 -2.20
C LEU A 67 -4.98 -16.71 -1.26
N LYS A 68 -5.21 -17.60 -0.29
CA LYS A 68 -4.16 -18.10 0.62
C LYS A 68 -3.10 -18.95 -0.11
N ALA A 69 -3.45 -19.49 -1.27
CA ALA A 69 -2.52 -20.23 -2.15
C ALA A 69 -1.67 -19.30 -3.04
N LEU A 70 -2.04 -18.03 -3.21
CA LEU A 70 -1.32 -17.03 -4.02
C LEU A 70 -0.45 -16.08 -3.18
N LEU A 71 -0.67 -16.03 -1.87
CA LEU A 71 0.04 -15.12 -0.95
C LEU A 71 1.28 -15.79 -0.37
N PRO A 72 2.44 -15.12 -0.34
CA PRO A 72 3.63 -15.67 0.30
C PRO A 72 3.36 -15.93 1.79
N PRO A 73 3.86 -17.06 2.35
CA PRO A 73 3.73 -17.34 3.77
C PRO A 73 4.47 -16.26 4.55
N VAL A 74 3.71 -15.49 5.34
CA VAL A 74 4.26 -14.44 6.21
C VAL A 74 5.18 -15.10 7.24
N PRO A 75 6.47 -14.71 7.33
CA PRO A 75 7.33 -15.16 8.40
C PRO A 75 6.71 -14.82 9.76
N PRO A 76 6.73 -15.73 10.75
CA PRO A 76 6.02 -15.55 12.04
C PRO A 76 6.53 -14.36 12.88
N GLN A 77 7.61 -13.71 12.44
CA GLN A 77 8.29 -12.59 13.08
C GLN A 77 8.09 -11.25 12.36
N CYS A 78 7.41 -11.23 11.20
CA CYS A 78 7.05 -10.00 10.48
C CYS A 78 5.57 -9.69 10.70
N GLY A 79 5.24 -9.20 11.90
CA GLY A 79 3.92 -8.69 12.22
C GLY A 79 3.99 -7.65 13.34
N PRO A 80 3.00 -6.75 13.47
CA PRO A 80 2.89 -5.89 14.64
C PRO A 80 2.96 -6.74 15.91
N PRO A 81 3.57 -6.26 17.01
CA PRO A 81 3.66 -7.01 18.25
C PRO A 81 2.25 -7.44 18.68
N THR A 82 2.00 -8.76 18.66
CA THR A 82 0.72 -9.32 19.06
C THR A 82 0.78 -9.67 20.54
N VAL A 83 -0.25 -9.25 21.27
CA VAL A 83 -0.38 -9.55 22.70
C VAL A 83 -1.44 -10.63 22.86
N SER A 84 -1.13 -11.67 23.64
CA SER A 84 -2.09 -12.74 23.90
C SER A 84 -3.25 -12.23 24.78
N LEU A 85 -4.47 -12.67 24.46
CA LEU A 85 -5.66 -12.33 25.26
C LEU A 85 -5.48 -12.79 26.71
N ALA A 86 -4.90 -13.97 26.92
CA ALA A 86 -4.63 -14.51 28.24
C ALA A 86 -3.80 -13.55 29.10
N LEU A 87 -2.74 -12.97 28.52
CA LEU A 87 -1.93 -11.98 29.21
C LEU A 87 -2.73 -10.71 29.50
N LEU A 88 -3.52 -10.20 28.54
CA LEU A 88 -4.37 -9.03 28.77
C LEU A 88 -5.39 -9.26 29.90
N LEU A 89 -5.94 -10.46 30.00
CA LEU A 89 -6.89 -10.84 31.04
C LEU A 89 -6.20 -10.94 32.41
N ASP A 90 -5.01 -11.54 32.45
CA ASP A 90 -4.18 -11.59 33.66
C ASP A 90 -3.81 -10.19 34.16
N PHE A 91 -3.43 -9.29 33.26
CA PHE A 91 -3.19 -7.88 33.59
C PHE A 91 -4.44 -7.17 34.12
N ALA A 92 -5.62 -7.42 33.53
CA ALA A 92 -6.86 -6.81 34.02
C ALA A 92 -7.23 -7.30 35.43
N ILE A 93 -7.04 -8.60 35.71
CA ILE A 93 -7.28 -9.17 37.03
C ILE A 93 -6.28 -8.60 38.03
N HIS A 94 -4.98 -8.59 37.72
CA HIS A 94 -3.96 -8.02 38.60
C HIS A 94 -4.17 -6.54 38.87
N GLN A 95 -4.53 -5.75 37.85
CA GLN A 95 -4.82 -4.33 38.02
C GLN A 95 -6.01 -4.11 38.95
N THR A 96 -7.11 -4.85 38.76
CA THR A 96 -8.32 -4.70 39.60
C THR A 96 -8.08 -5.17 41.03
N ALA A 97 -7.32 -6.24 41.24
CA ALA A 97 -6.91 -6.71 42.57
C ALA A 97 -6.01 -5.68 43.27
N HIS A 98 -5.05 -5.10 42.55
CA HIS A 98 -4.17 -4.07 43.09
C HIS A 98 -4.94 -2.80 43.45
N GLU A 99 -5.80 -2.30 42.55
CA GLU A 99 -6.65 -1.13 42.83
C GLU A 99 -7.60 -1.38 44.01
N LEU A 100 -8.11 -2.61 44.16
CA LEU A 100 -8.93 -2.99 45.31
C LEU A 100 -8.12 -2.98 46.61
N GLN A 101 -6.88 -3.46 46.57
CA GLN A 101 -5.98 -3.44 47.72
C GLN A 101 -5.59 -2.01 48.12
N VAL A 102 -5.34 -1.14 47.14
CA VAL A 102 -5.13 0.30 47.37
C VAL A 102 -6.39 0.95 47.94
N LEU A 103 -7.58 0.62 47.42
CA LEU A 103 -8.82 1.13 47.99
C LEU A 103 -8.97 0.71 49.44
N TYR A 104 -8.67 -0.55 49.76
CA TYR A 104 -8.75 -1.08 51.12
C TYR A 104 -7.83 -0.30 52.08
N THR A 105 -6.57 -0.08 51.72
CA THR A 105 -5.63 0.67 52.57
C THR A 105 -6.06 2.13 52.76
N LEU A 106 -6.59 2.76 51.71
CA LEU A 106 -7.09 4.13 51.76
C LEU A 106 -8.41 4.26 52.52
N ASN A 107 -9.27 3.24 52.47
CA ASN A 107 -10.59 3.26 53.12
C ASN A 107 -10.46 3.18 54.65
N LEU A 108 -9.52 2.37 55.15
CA LEU A 108 -9.24 2.27 56.59
C LEU A 108 -8.88 3.63 57.23
N GLN A 109 -8.31 4.57 56.46
CA GLN A 109 -7.80 5.85 56.96
C GLN A 109 -8.74 7.06 56.73
N LYS A 110 -9.87 6.91 56.01
CA LYS A 110 -10.71 8.06 55.55
C LYS A 110 -12.04 8.23 56.30
N LYS A 111 -12.72 9.38 56.16
CA LYS A 111 -14.06 9.69 56.73
C LYS A 111 -15.19 9.01 55.91
N ALA A 112 -16.34 8.73 56.53
CA ALA A 112 -17.42 7.92 55.94
C ALA A 112 -17.94 8.37 54.55
N GLN A 113 -18.07 9.67 54.31
CA GLN A 113 -18.55 10.21 53.04
C GLN A 113 -17.55 10.03 51.88
N ASP A 114 -16.25 10.17 52.16
CA ASP A 114 -15.21 9.99 51.14
C ASP A 114 -15.03 8.52 50.75
N ARG A 115 -15.39 7.61 51.67
CA ARG A 115 -15.39 6.16 51.44
C ARG A 115 -16.43 5.77 50.39
N THR A 116 -17.66 6.29 50.48
CA THR A 116 -18.73 5.92 49.52
C THR A 116 -18.41 6.41 48.11
N ILE A 117 -17.89 7.64 47.98
CA ILE A 117 -17.45 8.20 46.70
C ILE A 117 -16.30 7.37 46.10
N SER A 118 -15.30 7.02 46.90
CA SER A 118 -14.15 6.22 46.44
C SER A 118 -14.57 4.83 45.96
N VAL A 119 -15.50 4.17 46.66
CA VAL A 119 -16.04 2.85 46.28
C VAL A 119 -16.80 2.92 44.96
N VAL A 120 -17.66 3.94 44.78
CA VAL A 120 -18.42 4.12 43.53
C VAL A 120 -17.48 4.41 42.36
N GLN A 121 -16.46 5.26 42.55
CA GLN A 121 -15.47 5.55 41.52
C GLN A 121 -14.66 4.32 41.13
N PHE A 122 -14.22 3.51 42.10
CA PHE A 122 -13.54 2.24 41.85
C PHE A 122 -14.42 1.26 41.07
N ALA A 123 -15.70 1.10 41.48
CA ALA A 123 -16.64 0.24 40.77
C ALA A 123 -16.86 0.69 39.32
N HIS A 124 -16.95 2.00 39.09
CA HIS A 124 -17.08 2.56 37.75
C HIS A 124 -15.82 2.34 36.90
N SER A 125 -14.62 2.63 37.43
CA SER A 125 -13.35 2.40 36.75
C SER A 125 -13.18 0.93 36.36
N THR A 126 -13.42 0.02 37.31
CA THR A 126 -13.36 -1.43 37.10
C THR A 126 -14.32 -1.88 36.01
N ARG A 127 -15.57 -1.39 36.04
CA ARG A 127 -16.57 -1.70 35.00
C ARG A 127 -16.11 -1.26 33.62
N LEU A 128 -15.50 -0.08 33.47
CA LEU A 128 -15.03 0.41 32.18
C LEU A 128 -13.91 -0.48 31.60
N VAL A 129 -12.98 -0.96 32.43
CA VAL A 129 -11.92 -1.89 32.00
C VAL A 129 -12.53 -3.18 31.45
N PHE A 130 -13.49 -3.77 32.15
CA PHE A 130 -14.16 -5.01 31.69
C PHE A 130 -15.06 -4.79 30.46
N VAL A 131 -15.71 -3.63 30.33
CA VAL A 131 -16.49 -3.29 29.13
C VAL A 131 -15.57 -3.15 27.91
N ARG A 132 -14.41 -2.50 28.07
CA ARG A 132 -13.40 -2.41 27.00
C ARG A 132 -12.85 -3.79 26.64
N LEU A 133 -12.54 -4.63 27.62
CA LEU A 133 -12.11 -6.01 27.40
C LEU A 133 -13.17 -6.83 26.64
N LEU A 134 -14.43 -6.71 27.03
CA LEU A 134 -15.55 -7.36 26.34
C LEU A 134 -15.66 -6.91 24.89
N ALA A 135 -15.48 -5.61 24.62
CA ALA A 135 -15.48 -5.09 23.25
C ALA A 135 -14.37 -5.73 22.40
N ILE A 136 -13.16 -5.86 22.95
CA ILE A 136 -12.03 -6.54 22.29
C ILE A 136 -12.38 -8.01 22.02
N VAL A 137 -12.92 -8.73 23.01
CA VAL A 137 -13.32 -10.15 22.84
C VAL A 137 -14.38 -10.32 21.76
N ARG A 138 -15.38 -9.42 21.71
CA ARG A 138 -16.41 -9.42 20.65
C ARG A 138 -15.80 -9.12 19.28
N TRP A 139 -14.85 -8.18 19.22
CA TRP A 139 -14.14 -7.87 17.99
C TRP A 139 -13.30 -9.05 17.50
N LEU A 140 -12.57 -9.73 18.39
CA LEU A 140 -11.74 -10.89 18.06
C LEU A 140 -12.54 -12.03 17.42
N LYS A 141 -13.79 -12.24 17.85
CA LYS A 141 -14.70 -13.22 17.22
C LYS A 141 -14.95 -12.91 15.74
N THR A 142 -15.07 -11.64 15.39
CA THR A 142 -15.26 -11.18 14.00
C THR A 142 -13.93 -11.05 13.26
N ASN A 143 -12.82 -10.82 13.98
CA ASN A 143 -11.52 -10.53 13.40
C ASN A 143 -10.91 -11.70 12.61
N ARG A 144 -11.33 -12.94 12.85
CA ARG A 144 -10.88 -14.12 12.08
C ARG A 144 -11.06 -13.96 10.56
N LYS A 145 -12.01 -13.14 10.12
CA LYS A 145 -12.24 -12.84 8.69
C LYS A 145 -11.15 -11.98 8.06
N PHE A 146 -10.36 -11.29 8.88
CA PHE A 146 -9.31 -10.36 8.48
C PHE A 146 -7.91 -10.97 8.57
N GLU A 147 -7.79 -12.28 8.85
CA GLU A 147 -6.50 -12.98 8.86
C GLU A 147 -5.70 -12.81 7.55
N PRO A 148 -6.31 -12.83 6.34
CA PRO A 148 -5.59 -12.59 5.10
C PRO A 148 -5.04 -11.16 4.94
N LEU A 149 -5.58 -10.18 5.67
CA LEU A 149 -5.12 -8.79 5.57
C LEU A 149 -3.68 -8.62 6.06
N SER A 150 -3.24 -9.46 7.01
CA SER A 150 -1.85 -9.45 7.45
C SER A 150 -0.91 -9.92 6.34
N SER A 151 -1.30 -10.95 5.59
CA SER A 151 -0.53 -11.45 4.45
C SER A 151 -0.48 -10.46 3.29
N ILE A 152 -1.60 -9.79 3.01
CA ILE A 152 -1.66 -8.76 1.98
C ILE A 152 -0.76 -7.57 2.37
N ARG A 153 -0.83 -7.11 3.62
CA ARG A 153 0.04 -6.04 4.11
C ARG A 153 1.51 -6.39 3.95
N PHE A 154 1.90 -7.61 4.37
CA PHE A 154 3.28 -8.07 4.24
C PHE A 154 3.74 -8.10 2.78
N LEU A 155 2.91 -8.61 1.87
CA LEU A 155 3.22 -8.62 0.44
C LEU A 155 3.45 -7.19 -0.10
N LEU A 156 2.59 -6.25 0.28
CA LEU A 156 2.70 -4.85 -0.16
C LEU A 156 3.98 -4.19 0.38
N ASP A 157 4.31 -4.42 1.64
CA ASP A 157 5.54 -3.91 2.25
C ASP A 157 6.79 -4.51 1.56
N GLU A 158 6.76 -5.80 1.26
CA GLU A 158 7.85 -6.50 0.56
C GLU A 158 8.02 -6.04 -0.89
N GLN A 159 6.91 -5.83 -1.61
CA GLN A 159 6.93 -5.26 -2.96
C GLN A 159 7.49 -3.85 -2.97
N ALA A 160 7.05 -3.01 -2.03
CA ALA A 160 7.58 -1.65 -1.89
C ALA A 160 9.10 -1.65 -1.65
N ALA A 161 9.59 -2.51 -0.77
CA ALA A 161 11.03 -2.66 -0.52
C ALA A 161 11.80 -3.10 -1.78
N ARG A 162 11.29 -4.09 -2.50
CA ARG A 162 11.91 -4.57 -3.75
C ARG A 162 11.98 -3.49 -4.83
N TYR A 163 10.96 -2.64 -4.95
CA TYR A 163 10.99 -1.55 -5.93
C TYR A 163 12.10 -0.53 -5.63
N VAL A 164 12.30 -0.21 -4.36
CA VAL A 164 13.38 0.70 -3.93
C VAL A 164 14.74 0.06 -4.20
N GLU A 165 14.96 -1.17 -3.76
CA GLU A 165 16.22 -1.90 -3.97
C GLU A 165 16.56 -2.04 -5.46
N THR A 166 15.55 -2.35 -6.29
CA THR A 166 15.74 -2.45 -7.74
C THR A 166 16.13 -1.09 -8.33
N ALA A 167 15.47 0.00 -7.91
CA ALA A 167 15.79 1.33 -8.38
C ALA A 167 17.22 1.72 -7.99
N ASP A 168 17.63 1.48 -6.75
CA ASP A 168 18.99 1.73 -6.27
C ASP A 168 20.02 0.93 -7.07
N LYS A 169 19.73 -0.35 -7.33
CA LYS A 169 20.64 -1.20 -8.12
C LYS A 169 20.76 -0.73 -9.57
N LEU A 170 19.66 -0.32 -10.20
CA LEU A 170 19.69 0.24 -11.54
C LEU A 170 20.49 1.53 -11.61
N VAL A 171 20.39 2.40 -10.60
CA VAL A 171 21.18 3.63 -10.50
C VAL A 171 22.67 3.32 -10.34
N GLU A 172 23.02 2.36 -9.49
CA GLU A 172 24.40 1.89 -9.31
C GLU A 172 24.99 1.39 -10.63
N ILE A 173 24.25 0.52 -11.35
CA ILE A 173 24.69 0.01 -12.66
C ILE A 173 24.87 1.16 -13.65
N ALA A 174 23.90 2.07 -13.75
CA ALA A 174 23.92 3.15 -14.73
C ALA A 174 25.06 4.15 -14.50
N ARG A 175 25.40 4.44 -13.23
CA ARG A 175 26.36 5.47 -12.88
C ARG A 175 27.77 4.96 -12.62
N ASN A 176 27.93 3.71 -12.20
CA ASN A 176 29.20 3.17 -11.76
C ASN A 176 29.71 2.09 -12.70
N GLU A 177 28.88 1.09 -12.98
CA GLU A 177 29.30 -0.07 -13.79
C GLU A 177 29.36 0.27 -15.29
N LEU A 178 28.32 0.92 -15.83
CA LEU A 178 28.24 1.22 -17.26
C LEU A 178 29.35 2.17 -17.75
N PRO A 179 29.67 3.28 -17.07
CA PRO A 179 30.75 4.15 -17.49
C PRO A 179 32.12 3.48 -17.43
N ASN A 180 32.34 2.59 -16.46
CA ASN A 180 33.60 1.84 -16.33
C ASN A 180 33.73 0.72 -17.36
N ALA A 181 32.60 0.16 -17.82
CA ALA A 181 32.57 -0.79 -18.94
C ALA A 181 32.79 -0.11 -20.30
N ARG A 182 32.60 1.21 -20.39
CA ARG A 182 32.87 1.96 -21.63
C ARG A 182 34.37 2.15 -21.79
N LEU A 183 34.86 1.87 -23.00
CA LEU A 183 36.22 2.21 -23.38
C LEU A 183 36.35 3.74 -23.45
N SER A 184 37.42 4.28 -22.85
CA SER A 184 37.70 5.72 -22.91
C SER A 184 37.89 6.17 -24.35
N VAL A 185 37.58 7.43 -24.65
CA VAL A 185 37.73 8.00 -25.98
C VAL A 185 39.22 8.08 -26.32
N PHE A 186 39.63 7.43 -27.40
CA PHE A 186 41.00 7.49 -27.89
C PHE A 186 41.25 8.79 -28.68
N HIS A 187 42.22 9.59 -28.23
CA HIS A 187 42.65 10.80 -28.93
C HIS A 187 43.63 10.48 -30.07
N VAL A 188 43.15 9.80 -31.11
CA VAL A 188 43.96 9.38 -32.26
C VAL A 188 44.69 10.54 -32.96
N PRO A 189 44.07 11.70 -33.24
CA PRO A 189 44.78 12.81 -33.91
C PRO A 189 45.98 13.32 -33.10
N GLN A 190 45.84 13.39 -31.77
CA GLN A 190 46.92 13.83 -30.89
C GLN A 190 48.06 12.80 -30.84
N ALA A 191 47.73 11.50 -30.88
CA ALA A 191 48.72 10.44 -30.97
C ALA A 191 49.48 10.52 -32.31
N VAL A 192 48.78 10.82 -33.41
CA VAL A 192 49.40 11.03 -34.74
C VAL A 192 50.32 12.24 -34.72
N ASP A 193 49.92 13.35 -34.09
CA ASP A 193 50.77 14.54 -33.94
C ASP A 193 52.05 14.21 -33.16
N VAL A 194 51.96 13.47 -32.04
CA VAL A 194 53.15 13.04 -31.28
C VAL A 194 54.03 12.08 -32.10
N LEU A 195 53.42 11.17 -32.87
CA LEU A 195 54.14 10.21 -33.70
C LEU A 195 54.87 10.87 -34.88
N THR A 196 54.23 11.86 -35.52
CA THR A 196 54.77 12.52 -36.72
C THR A 196 55.73 13.65 -36.37
N LEU A 197 55.44 14.44 -35.33
CA LEU A 197 56.31 15.55 -34.89
C LEU A 197 57.33 15.13 -33.82
N GLY A 198 57.20 13.93 -33.23
CA GLY A 198 58.05 13.45 -32.13
C GLY A 198 57.89 14.22 -30.82
N THR A 199 57.03 15.24 -30.76
CA THR A 199 56.82 16.12 -29.60
C THR A 199 55.35 16.53 -29.51
N TYR A 200 54.81 16.64 -28.29
CA TYR A 200 53.42 17.07 -28.08
C TYR A 200 53.25 18.60 -28.24
N PRO A 201 52.51 19.08 -29.26
CA PRO A 201 52.44 20.52 -29.55
C PRO A 201 51.63 21.30 -28.50
N ARG A 202 50.64 20.65 -27.86
CA ARG A 202 49.73 21.28 -26.89
C ARG A 202 50.27 21.33 -25.46
N LEU A 203 51.49 20.86 -25.20
CA LEU A 203 52.08 20.95 -23.87
C LEU A 203 52.46 22.41 -23.54
N PRO A 204 51.99 22.98 -22.40
CA PRO A 204 52.37 24.31 -21.95
C PRO A 204 53.89 24.45 -21.81
N GLN A 205 54.43 25.62 -22.19
CA GLN A 205 55.88 25.87 -22.26
C GLN A 205 56.59 25.70 -20.91
N ASN A 206 55.94 26.06 -19.80
CA ASN A 206 56.49 25.90 -18.45
C ASN A 206 56.75 24.42 -18.11
N ILE A 207 55.93 23.49 -18.62
CA ILE A 207 56.10 22.05 -18.41
C ILE A 207 57.14 21.48 -19.39
N LYS A 208 57.17 21.96 -20.64
CA LYS A 208 58.23 21.62 -21.61
C LYS A 208 59.63 21.97 -21.06
N ALA A 209 59.78 23.15 -20.46
CA ALA A 209 61.06 23.61 -19.93
C ALA A 209 61.61 22.71 -18.81
N GLU A 210 60.72 22.19 -17.97
CA GLU A 210 61.06 21.29 -16.86
C GLU A 210 61.29 19.84 -17.32
N PHE A 211 60.46 19.29 -18.20
CA PHE A 211 60.46 17.84 -18.51
C PHE A 211 61.14 17.44 -19.83
N THR A 212 61.25 18.31 -20.82
CA THR A 212 61.93 18.00 -22.09
C THR A 212 63.40 18.41 -22.12
N ARG A 213 63.95 18.89 -20.99
CA ARG A 213 65.38 19.17 -20.86
C ARG A 213 66.12 17.91 -20.36
N LYS A 214 66.87 17.30 -21.29
CA LYS A 214 67.83 16.17 -21.19
C LYS A 214 67.27 14.78 -21.53
N ILE A 215 67.31 14.47 -22.82
CA ILE A 215 68.18 13.40 -23.34
C ILE A 215 69.24 14.09 -24.20
#